data_AF-A0A378NA84-F1
#
_entry.id   AF-A0A378NA84-F1
#
_cell.length_a   1.000
_cell.length_b   1.000
_cell.length_c   1.000
_cell.angle_alpha   90.00
_cell.angle_beta   90.00
_cell.angle_gamma   90.00
#
_symmetry.space_group_name_H-M   'P 1'
#
loop_
_entity.id
_entity.type
_entity.pdbx_description
1 polymer ?
#
loop_
_entity_poly.entity_id
_entity_poly.type
_entity_poly.pdbx_seq_one_letter_code
_entity_poly.pdbx_strand_id
1 'polypeptide(L)'
;MEEAASLDGATPWQAFRLILLPLSVPILAVVFILSFIAAITEVPVASLLLRDVNSYTLAVGMQQYLYPQNYLWGDFAAAAVLSAIPITLVFLLAQRWLIGGLTAGGVKG
;
A
#
# COMPACT_ATOMS: atom_id res chain seq x y z
N MET A 1 -2.63 9.45 -27.00
CA MET A 1 -1.29 8.87 -26.71
C MET A 1 -1.25 7.38 -27.03
N GLU A 2 -2.24 6.58 -26.62
CA GLU A 2 -2.30 5.16 -27.02
C GLU A 2 -2.54 4.95 -28.52
N GLU A 3 -3.39 5.78 -29.14
CA GLU A 3 -3.60 5.75 -30.60
C GLU A 3 -2.32 6.07 -31.36
N ALA A 4 -1.51 7.03 -30.88
CA ALA A 4 -0.19 7.33 -31.45
C ALA A 4 0.79 6.16 -31.30
N ALA A 5 0.78 5.47 -30.16
CA ALA A 5 1.61 4.28 -29.95
C ALA A 5 1.22 3.10 -30.85
N SER A 6 -0.08 2.96 -31.13
CA SER A 6 -0.58 1.95 -32.07
C SER A 6 -0.16 2.25 -33.52
N LEU A 7 -0.10 3.54 -33.88
CA LEU A 7 0.43 3.99 -35.17
C LEU A 7 1.95 3.75 -35.29
N ASP A 8 2.69 3.81 -34.17
CA ASP A 8 4.13 3.46 -34.08
C ASP A 8 4.39 1.94 -34.04
N GLY A 9 3.36 1.09 -34.18
CA GLY A 9 3.50 -0.36 -34.22
C GLY A 9 3.69 -1.03 -32.86
N ALA A 10 3.44 -0.33 -31.75
CA ALA A 10 3.49 -0.92 -30.42
C ALA A 10 2.38 -1.95 -30.22
N THR A 11 2.73 -3.14 -29.70
CA THR A 11 1.75 -4.12 -29.24
C THR A 11 0.96 -3.58 -28.04
N PRO A 12 -0.27 -4.06 -27.77
CA PRO A 12 -1.07 -3.60 -26.63
C PRO A 12 -0.33 -3.68 -25.28
N TRP A 13 0.48 -4.72 -25.07
CA TRP A 13 1.28 -4.86 -23.86
C TRP A 13 2.42 -3.82 -23.78
N GLN A 14 3.06 -3.49 -24.91
CA GLN A 14 4.08 -2.44 -24.95
C GLN A 14 3.47 -1.08 -24.66
N ALA A 15 2.32 -0.75 -25.26
CA ALA A 15 1.60 0.49 -24.97
C ALA A 15 1.23 0.59 -23.47
N PHE A 16 0.69 -0.47 -22.89
CA PHE A 16 0.38 -0.50 -21.45
C PHE A 16 1.61 -0.25 -20.59
N ARG A 17 2.69 -1.03 -20.79
CA ARG A 17 3.87 -1.00 -19.91
C ARG A 17 4.73 0.24 -20.09
N LEU A 18 4.86 0.75 -21.31
CA LEU A 18 5.80 1.84 -21.63
C LEU A 18 5.15 3.22 -21.61
N ILE A 19 3.82 3.30 -21.74
CA ILE A 19 3.10 4.59 -21.83
C ILE A 19 2.11 4.73 -20.68
N LEU A 20 1.14 3.83 -20.57
CA LEU A 20 0.07 3.97 -19.58
C LEU A 20 0.59 3.81 -18.14
N LEU A 21 1.43 2.79 -17.88
CA LEU A 21 1.93 2.47 -16.55
C LEU A 21 2.80 3.60 -15.97
N PRO A 22 3.81 4.17 -16.68
CA PRO A 22 4.60 5.30 -16.19
C PRO A 22 3.76 6.56 -15.89
N LEU A 23 2.75 6.84 -16.72
CA LEU A 23 1.84 7.97 -16.50
C LEU A 23 0.91 7.74 -15.30
N SER A 24 0.59 6.47 -15.01
CA SER A 24 -0.27 6.06 -13.89
C SER A 24 0.48 5.87 -12.57
N VAL A 25 1.80 6.11 -12.52
CA VAL A 25 2.61 5.94 -11.31
C VAL A 25 2.02 6.63 -10.06
N PRO A 26 1.48 7.87 -10.13
CA PRO A 26 0.88 8.50 -8.95
C PRO A 26 -0.31 7.71 -8.38
N ILE A 27 -1.22 7.23 -9.24
CA ILE A 27 -2.38 6.46 -8.77
C ILE A 27 -1.98 5.06 -8.30
N LEU A 28 -0.98 4.43 -8.93
CA LEU A 28 -0.44 3.15 -8.47
C LEU A 28 0.18 3.27 -7.07
N ALA A 29 0.85 4.39 -6.77
CA ALA A 29 1.38 4.67 -5.44
C ALA A 29 0.25 4.80 -4.39
N VAL A 30 -0.85 5.48 -4.74
CA VAL A 30 -2.03 5.58 -3.87
C VAL A 30 -2.63 4.20 -3.59
N VAL A 31 -2.87 3.40 -4.63
CA VAL A 31 -3.41 2.03 -4.48
C VAL A 31 -2.49 1.20 -3.59
N PHE A 32 -1.17 1.25 -3.81
CA PHE A 32 -0.20 0.54 -2.99
C PHE A 32 -0.28 0.94 -1.52
N ILE A 33 -0.32 2.25 -1.22
CA ILE A 33 -0.43 2.75 0.16
C ILE A 33 -1.71 2.24 0.82
N LEU A 34 -2.85 2.36 0.14
CA LEU A 34 -4.14 1.95 0.69
C LEU A 34 -4.19 0.43 0.94
N SER A 35 -3.69 -0.38 0.00
CA SER A 35 -3.57 -1.82 0.18
C SER A 35 -2.62 -2.18 1.32
N PHE A 36 -1.51 -1.47 1.46
CA PHE A 36 -0.53 -1.70 2.52
C PHE A 36 -1.12 -1.39 3.91
N ILE A 37 -1.82 -0.26 4.05
CA ILE A 37 -2.53 0.11 5.29
C ILE A 37 -3.55 -0.99 5.64
N ALA A 38 -4.40 -1.35 4.67
CA ALA A 38 -5.43 -2.36 4.87
C ALA A 38 -4.84 -3.69 5.38
N ALA A 39 -3.72 -4.14 4.77
CA ALA A 39 -3.05 -5.37 5.16
C ALA A 39 -2.40 -5.30 6.55
N ILE A 40 -1.75 -4.18 6.91
CA ILE A 40 -1.12 -4.02 8.23
C ILE A 40 -2.14 -4.00 9.36
N THR A 41 -3.33 -3.43 9.12
CA THR A 41 -4.41 -3.33 10.11
C THR A 41 -5.38 -4.51 10.09
N GLU A 42 -5.17 -5.48 9.21
CA GLU A 42 -6.07 -6.62 9.03
C GLU A 42 -5.97 -7.58 10.23
N VAL A 43 -7.13 -7.97 10.78
CA VAL A 43 -7.22 -8.89 11.92
C VAL A 43 -8.15 -10.08 11.64
N PRO A 44 -9.38 -9.91 11.14
CA PRO A 44 -10.32 -11.02 11.07
C PRO A 44 -9.83 -12.22 10.23
N VAL A 45 -9.30 -11.98 9.04
CA VAL A 45 -8.83 -13.02 8.14
C VAL A 45 -7.52 -13.61 8.63
N ALA A 46 -6.56 -12.77 9.02
CA ALA A 46 -5.26 -13.21 9.53
C ALA A 46 -5.39 -14.03 10.82
N SER A 47 -6.24 -13.63 11.76
CA SER A 47 -6.46 -14.39 13.01
C SER A 47 -7.16 -15.72 12.80
N LEU A 48 -7.96 -15.85 11.74
CA LEU A 48 -8.59 -17.11 11.37
C LEU A 48 -7.59 -18.10 10.73
N LEU A 49 -6.69 -17.59 9.90
CA LEU A 49 -5.75 -18.41 9.12
C LEU A 49 -4.47 -18.77 9.88
N LEU A 50 -3.94 -17.84 10.67
CA LEU A 50 -2.68 -17.98 11.39
C LEU A 50 -2.92 -18.66 12.74
N ARG A 51 -2.27 -19.81 12.97
CA ARG A 51 -2.41 -20.58 14.22
C ARG A 51 -1.20 -20.48 15.15
N ASP A 52 0.00 -20.52 14.58
CA ASP A 52 1.23 -20.48 15.36
C ASP A 52 1.53 -19.04 15.79
N VAL A 53 1.78 -18.83 17.08
CA VAL A 53 2.06 -17.49 17.64
C VAL A 53 3.24 -16.81 16.94
N ASN A 54 4.26 -17.59 16.55
CA ASN A 54 5.44 -17.09 15.82
C ASN A 54 5.12 -16.64 14.39
N SER A 55 3.92 -16.96 13.86
CA SER A 55 3.47 -16.56 12.52
C SER A 55 2.53 -15.35 12.53
N TYR A 56 2.18 -14.83 13.71
CA TYR A 56 1.22 -13.73 13.82
C TYR A 56 1.72 -12.44 13.18
N THR A 57 0.81 -11.77 12.48
CA THR A 57 0.99 -10.35 12.16
C THR A 57 0.91 -9.53 13.45
N LEU A 58 1.47 -8.32 13.44
CA LEU A 58 1.43 -7.44 14.60
C LEU A 58 -0.01 -7.14 15.04
N ALA A 59 -0.94 -6.99 14.08
CA ALA A 59 -2.36 -6.76 14.33
C ALA A 59 -3.06 -7.95 14.98
N VAL A 60 -2.71 -9.18 14.61
CA VAL A 60 -3.22 -10.39 15.28
C VAL A 60 -2.58 -10.55 16.66
N GLY A 61 -1.26 -10.33 16.76
CA GLY A 61 -0.51 -10.47 18.01
C GLY A 61 -0.99 -9.53 19.11
N MET A 62 -1.33 -8.27 18.78
CA MET A 62 -1.80 -7.31 19.79
C MET A 62 -3.16 -7.67 20.39
N GLN A 63 -3.94 -8.57 19.77
CA GLN A 63 -5.20 -9.06 20.35
C GLN A 63 -4.98 -9.86 21.64
N GLN A 64 -3.77 -10.39 21.86
CA GLN A 64 -3.39 -11.06 23.10
C GLN A 64 -3.40 -10.12 24.32
N TYR A 65 -3.42 -8.81 24.11
CA TYR A 65 -3.49 -7.81 25.18
C TYR A 65 -4.93 -7.45 25.58
N LEU A 66 -5.94 -7.97 24.88
CA LEU A 66 -7.35 -7.63 25.08
C LEU A 66 -8.10 -8.76 25.81
N TYR A 67 -7.98 -8.82 27.13
CA TYR A 67 -8.71 -9.79 27.96
C TYR A 67 -10.12 -9.32 28.37
N PRO A 68 -11.11 -10.20 28.50
CA PRO A 68 -12.50 -9.81 28.79
C PRO A 68 -12.71 -8.90 30.01
N GLN A 69 -11.84 -8.96 31.02
CA GLN A 69 -11.98 -8.21 32.28
C GLN A 69 -10.96 -7.07 32.44
N ASN A 70 -9.84 -7.10 31.71
CA ASN A 70 -8.75 -6.14 31.87
C ASN A 70 -7.86 -6.11 30.63
N TYR A 71 -7.81 -4.96 29.94
CA TYR A 71 -6.90 -4.79 28.81
C TYR A 71 -5.53 -4.30 29.28
N LEU A 72 -4.47 -4.86 28.69
CA LEU A 72 -3.10 -4.39 28.85
C LEU A 72 -2.88 -3.18 27.92
N TRP A 73 -3.49 -2.05 28.28
CA TRP A 73 -3.51 -0.83 27.44
C TRP A 73 -2.12 -0.33 27.05
N GLY A 74 -1.13 -0.44 27.95
CA GLY A 74 0.24 -0.02 27.68
C GLY A 74 0.88 -0.82 26.54
N ASP A 75 0.79 -2.15 26.62
CA ASP A 75 1.36 -3.05 25.62
C ASP A 75 0.60 -2.97 24.30
N PHE A 76 -0.74 -2.87 24.36
CA PHE A 76 -1.57 -2.66 23.17
C PHE A 76 -1.24 -1.34 22.46
N ALA A 77 -1.14 -0.23 23.21
CA ALA A 77 -0.79 1.07 22.64
C ALA A 77 0.63 1.07 22.04
N ALA A 78 1.61 0.44 22.71
CA ALA A 78 2.96 0.29 22.17
C ALA A 78 2.94 -0.48 20.84
N ALA A 79 2.22 -1.59 20.76
CA ALA A 79 2.07 -2.37 19.52
C ALA A 79 1.34 -1.58 18.42
N ALA A 80 0.33 -0.79 18.76
CA ALA A 80 -0.39 0.07 17.82
C ALA A 80 0.50 1.21 17.26
N VAL A 81 1.35 1.81 18.09
CA VAL A 81 2.32 2.81 17.62
C VAL A 81 3.38 2.16 16.72
N LEU A 82 3.86 0.96 17.08
CA LEU A 82 4.80 0.21 16.25
C LEU A 82 4.21 -0.16 14.88
N SER A 83 2.91 -0.45 14.79
CA SER A 83 2.26 -0.76 13.51
C SER A 83 2.14 0.46 12.59
N ALA A 84 2.11 1.67 13.13
CA ALA A 84 2.11 2.90 12.35
C ALA A 84 3.47 3.18 11.68
N ILE A 85 4.58 2.74 12.27
CA ILE A 85 5.94 2.98 11.74
C ILE A 85 6.10 2.49 10.28
N PRO A 86 5.81 1.22 9.92
CA PRO A 86 5.95 0.77 8.54
C PRO A 86 5.00 1.51 7.58
N ILE A 87 3.81 1.89 8.03
CA ILE A 87 2.86 2.68 7.24
C ILE A 87 3.46 4.05 6.92
N THR A 88 3.98 4.75 7.92
CA THR A 88 4.64 6.05 7.73
C THR A 88 5.84 5.94 6.80
N LEU A 89 6.68 4.91 6.96
CA LEU A 89 7.84 4.69 6.09
C LEU A 89 7.42 4.47 4.63
N VAL A 90 6.43 3.62 4.38
CA VAL A 90 5.89 3.39 3.03
C VAL A 90 5.33 4.67 2.44
N PHE A 91 4.55 5.42 3.22
CA PHE A 91 3.99 6.69 2.78
C PHE A 91 5.09 7.69 2.36
N LEU A 92 6.12 7.85 3.19
CA LEU A 92 7.26 8.74 2.88
C LEU A 92 8.01 8.29 1.62
N LEU A 93 8.26 7.00 1.46
CA LEU A 93 8.92 6.45 0.26
C LEU A 93 8.08 6.61 -1.01
N ALA A 94 6.76 6.62 -0.88
CA ALA A 94 5.84 6.80 -1.99
C ALA A 94 5.65 8.27 -2.40
N GLN A 95 6.01 9.25 -1.56
CA GLN A 95 5.86 10.68 -1.89
C GLN A 95 6.55 11.07 -3.20
N ARG A 96 7.72 10.51 -3.51
CA ARG A 96 8.43 10.77 -4.79
C ARG A 96 7.60 10.42 -6.03
N TRP A 97 6.68 9.46 -5.92
CA TRP A 97 5.80 9.03 -7.00
C TRP A 97 4.51 9.84 -7.08
N LEU A 98 4.12 10.51 -6.00
CA LEU A 98 2.93 11.36 -5.92
C LEU A 98 3.18 12.78 -6.46
N ILE A 99 4.42 13.27 -6.39
CA ILE A 99 4.75 14.69 -6.63
C ILE A 99 5.33 14.94 -8.04
N GLY A 100 5.57 13.89 -8.83
CA GLY A 100 6.13 14.01 -10.17
C GLY A 100 5.10 14.47 -11.20
N GLY A 101 5.24 15.70 -11.71
CA GLY A 101 4.44 16.32 -12.79
C GLY A 101 4.57 15.63 -14.15
N LEU A 102 4.24 14.35 -14.21
CA LEU A 102 4.32 13.47 -15.39
C LEU A 102 3.42 13.94 -16.55
N THR A 103 2.49 14.86 -16.29
CA THR A 103 1.60 15.45 -17.29
C THR A 103 1.96 16.88 -17.69
N ALA A 104 2.97 17.51 -17.07
CA ALA A 104 3.28 18.94 -17.25
C ALA A 104 3.84 19.32 -18.65
N GLY A 105 3.90 18.39 -19.60
CA GLY A 105 4.33 18.66 -20.98
C GLY A 105 3.69 17.79 -22.06
N GLY A 106 2.69 16.97 -21.72
CA GLY A 106 2.13 15.96 -22.64
C GLY A 106 1.20 16.50 -23.71
N VAL A 107 0.61 17.67 -23.49
CA VAL A 107 -0.22 18.36 -24.49
C VAL A 107 -0.02 19.86 -24.34
N LYS A 108 0.58 20.51 -25.33
CA LYS A 108 0.33 21.93 -25.58
C LYS A 108 -1.05 22.00 -26.22
N GLY A 109 -2.06 22.24 -25.39
CA GLY A 109 -3.37 22.75 -25.75
C GLY A 109 -3.63 23.98 -24.91
#